data_AF-A0A7S0AYC2-F1
#
_entry.id   AF-A0A7S0AYC2-F1
#
_cell.length_a   1.000
_cell.length_b   1.000
_cell.length_c   1.000
_cell.angle_alpha   90.00
_cell.angle_beta   90.00
_cell.angle_gamma   90.00
#
_symmetry.space_group_name_H-M   'P 1'
#
loop_
_entity.id
_entity.type
_entity.pdbx_description
1 polymer ?
#
loop_
_entity_poly.entity_id
_entity_poly.type
_entity_poly.pdbx_seq_one_letter_code
_entity_poly.pdbx_strand_id
1 'polypeptide(L)'
;VSAGRSARPPGGSAAPPPRFGRSPTAWQAHGMADVLVVGGGGREHAIAAKLASSPRVRQVFCAPGNGGTATEEKVTNVALGDSDITGLLNLAKERSVALVFVGPEAPLCAGLADACSAAGVPCFGPSKA
;
A
#
# COMPACT_ATOMS: atom_id res chain seq x y z
N VAL A 1 -56.66 -4.28 36.04
CA VAL A 1 -55.61 -3.28 36.28
C VAL A 1 -54.36 -3.73 35.55
N SER A 2 -53.81 -2.81 34.77
CA SER A 2 -52.71 -2.95 33.81
C SER A 2 -51.35 -3.23 34.46
N ALA A 3 -50.50 -4.04 33.81
CA ALA A 3 -49.05 -3.89 33.89
C ALA A 3 -48.44 -4.32 32.55
N GLY A 4 -48.07 -3.32 31.74
CA GLY A 4 -47.56 -3.49 30.38
C GLY A 4 -46.17 -4.14 30.34
N ARG A 5 -46.01 -5.05 29.37
CA ARG A 5 -44.70 -5.55 28.95
C ARG A 5 -44.01 -4.47 28.11
N SER A 6 -42.91 -3.93 28.64
CA SER A 6 -42.00 -3.03 27.93
C SER A 6 -41.40 -3.72 26.71
N ALA A 7 -41.70 -3.20 25.52
CA ALA A 7 -41.11 -3.66 24.27
C ALA A 7 -39.68 -3.11 24.16
N ARG A 8 -38.70 -4.01 23.99
CA ARG A 8 -37.32 -3.68 23.66
C ARG A 8 -37.29 -3.15 22.21
N PRO A 9 -36.64 -2.02 21.91
CA PRO A 9 -36.55 -1.54 20.53
C PRO A 9 -35.70 -2.53 19.70
N PRO A 10 -36.03 -2.74 18.41
CA PRO A 10 -35.17 -3.52 17.53
C PRO A 10 -33.83 -2.78 17.41
N GLY A 11 -32.77 -3.40 17.92
CA GLY A 11 -31.42 -2.93 17.71
C GLY A 11 -31.15 -2.89 16.21
N GLY A 12 -31.08 -1.68 15.67
CA GLY A 12 -30.72 -1.45 14.28
C GLY A 12 -29.39 -2.13 14.00
N SER A 13 -29.37 -3.01 13.01
CA SER A 13 -28.12 -3.42 12.39
C SER A 13 -27.49 -2.15 11.82
N ALA A 14 -26.53 -1.59 12.55
CA ALA A 14 -25.65 -0.60 11.98
C ALA A 14 -25.03 -1.24 10.75
N ALA A 15 -25.34 -0.68 9.58
CA ALA A 15 -24.76 -1.13 8.34
C ALA A 15 -23.22 -1.16 8.52
N PRO A 16 -22.54 -2.22 8.07
CA PRO A 16 -21.09 -2.23 8.10
C PRO A 16 -20.58 -0.96 7.40
N PRO A 17 -19.46 -0.36 7.86
CA PRO A 17 -18.88 0.79 7.18
C PRO A 17 -18.70 0.45 5.69
N PRO A 18 -18.78 1.43 4.79
CA PRO A 18 -18.66 1.19 3.36
C PRO A 18 -17.39 0.38 3.12
N ARG A 19 -17.55 -0.86 2.66
CA ARG A 19 -16.43 -1.68 2.22
C ARG A 19 -15.88 -0.94 1.01
N PHE A 20 -14.73 -0.29 1.17
CA PHE A 20 -13.97 0.29 0.07
C PHE A 20 -14.03 -0.69 -1.09
N GLY A 21 -14.65 -0.26 -2.19
CA GLY A 21 -15.03 -1.10 -3.30
C GLY A 21 -13.85 -1.94 -3.75
N ARG A 22 -13.90 -3.24 -3.46
CA ARG A 22 -13.04 -4.21 -4.14
C ARG A 22 -13.54 -4.28 -5.58
N SER A 23 -13.05 -3.38 -6.43
CA SER A 23 -12.99 -3.71 -7.83
C SER A 23 -12.10 -4.95 -7.95
N PRO A 24 -12.57 -6.06 -8.52
CA PRO A 24 -11.74 -7.26 -8.70
C PRO A 24 -10.56 -7.02 -9.65
N THR A 25 -10.50 -5.88 -10.37
CA THR A 25 -9.76 -5.82 -11.64
C THR A 25 -8.30 -5.39 -11.57
N ALA A 26 -7.83 -4.68 -10.54
CA ALA A 26 -6.47 -4.14 -10.55
C ALA A 26 -5.36 -5.22 -10.55
N TRP A 27 -5.67 -6.43 -10.07
CA TRP A 27 -4.73 -7.55 -10.04
C TRP A 27 -5.18 -8.78 -10.84
N GLN A 28 -6.41 -8.77 -11.38
CA GLN A 28 -6.99 -9.89 -12.13
C GLN A 28 -6.94 -9.71 -13.65
N ALA A 29 -6.78 -8.48 -14.14
CA ALA A 29 -6.59 -8.21 -15.56
C ALA A 29 -5.10 -8.34 -15.95
N HIS A 30 -4.63 -9.57 -16.13
CA HIS A 30 -3.41 -9.93 -16.89
C HIS A 30 -2.05 -9.36 -16.45
N GLY A 31 -1.12 -10.26 -16.14
CA GLY A 31 0.30 -9.95 -16.10
C GLY A 31 0.85 -9.68 -14.71
N MET A 32 2.13 -10.02 -14.54
CA MET A 32 2.90 -9.78 -13.32
C MET A 32 2.94 -8.27 -13.02
N ALA A 33 2.77 -7.88 -11.76
CA ALA A 33 2.65 -6.49 -11.31
C ALA A 33 3.97 -5.91 -10.79
N ASP A 34 4.16 -4.59 -10.97
CA ASP A 34 5.27 -3.86 -10.35
C ASP A 34 4.85 -3.30 -8.99
N VAL A 35 5.77 -3.29 -8.03
CA VAL A 35 5.56 -2.77 -6.68
C VAL A 35 6.67 -1.80 -6.31
N LEU A 36 6.35 -0.73 -5.60
CA LEU A 36 7.31 0.18 -4.99
C LEU A 36 7.36 -0.05 -3.47
N VAL A 37 8.55 -0.25 -2.92
CA VAL A 37 8.82 -0.32 -1.49
C VAL A 37 9.65 0.90 -1.11
N VAL A 38 9.14 1.71 -0.19
CA VAL A 38 9.80 2.91 0.30
C VAL A 38 10.55 2.58 1.58
N GLY A 39 11.83 2.90 1.63
CA GLY A 39 12.77 2.69 2.72
C GLY A 39 13.96 1.79 2.34
N GLY A 40 14.92 1.69 3.25
CA GLY A 40 16.15 0.91 3.10
C GLY A 40 16.53 0.07 4.32
N GLY A 41 15.60 -0.10 5.27
CA GLY A 41 15.82 -0.92 6.46
C GLY A 41 15.67 -2.41 6.20
N GLY A 42 15.99 -3.23 7.22
CA GLY A 42 15.85 -4.70 7.12
C GLY A 42 14.41 -5.17 6.96
N ARG A 43 13.43 -4.41 7.50
CA ARG A 43 12.00 -4.69 7.31
C ARG A 43 11.61 -4.54 5.84
N GLU A 44 12.03 -3.47 5.20
CA GLU A 44 11.74 -3.22 3.78
C GLU A 44 12.39 -4.28 2.90
N HIS A 45 13.61 -4.72 3.23
CA HIS A 45 14.25 -5.85 2.54
C HIS A 45 13.42 -7.12 2.68
N ALA A 46 13.05 -7.54 3.89
CA ALA A 46 12.25 -8.75 4.09
C ALA A 46 10.93 -8.72 3.29
N ILE A 47 10.28 -7.56 3.22
CA ILE A 47 9.06 -7.35 2.45
C ILE A 47 9.32 -7.40 0.95
N ALA A 48 10.35 -6.71 0.46
CA ALA A 48 10.74 -6.72 -0.95
C ALA A 48 11.09 -8.14 -1.42
N ALA A 49 11.88 -8.89 -0.65
CA ALA A 49 12.22 -10.28 -0.95
C ALA A 49 10.96 -11.16 -0.99
N LYS A 50 10.03 -10.98 -0.03
CA LYS A 50 8.78 -11.75 -0.03
C LYS A 50 7.89 -11.41 -1.23
N LEU A 51 7.79 -10.13 -1.61
CA LEU A 51 7.03 -9.71 -2.78
C LEU A 51 7.65 -10.27 -4.07
N ALA A 52 8.97 -10.20 -4.22
CA ALA A 52 9.69 -10.73 -5.38
C ALA A 52 9.49 -12.24 -5.58
N SER A 53 9.35 -13.01 -4.49
CA SER A 53 9.05 -14.44 -4.53
C SER A 53 7.68 -14.79 -5.14
N SER A 54 6.77 -13.81 -5.24
CA SER A 54 5.45 -14.02 -5.81
C SER A 54 5.52 -14.17 -7.33
N PRO A 55 4.88 -15.19 -7.94
CA PRO A 55 4.76 -15.29 -9.39
C PRO A 55 3.88 -14.19 -9.99
N ARG A 56 3.17 -13.43 -9.14
CA ARG A 56 2.31 -12.32 -9.54
C ARG A 56 3.03 -10.97 -9.53
N VAL A 57 4.28 -10.94 -9.08
CA VAL A 57 5.13 -9.73 -9.06
C VAL A 57 6.21 -9.86 -10.12
N ARG A 58 6.29 -8.84 -10.98
CA ARG A 58 7.28 -8.72 -12.05
C ARG A 58 8.56 -8.12 -11.51
N GLN A 59 8.43 -6.98 -10.84
CA GLN A 59 9.54 -6.19 -10.34
C GLN A 59 9.15 -5.51 -9.02
N VAL A 60 10.09 -5.41 -8.11
CA VAL A 60 10.01 -4.58 -6.91
C VAL A 60 11.05 -3.46 -7.04
N PHE A 61 10.60 -2.22 -6.94
CA PHE A 61 11.47 -1.05 -6.83
C PHE A 61 11.65 -0.70 -5.36
N CYS A 62 12.88 -0.52 -4.90
CA CYS A 62 13.17 -0.10 -3.53
C CYS A 62 13.76 1.33 -3.54
N ALA A 63 13.15 2.25 -2.80
CA ALA A 63 13.56 3.66 -2.75
C ALA A 63 13.92 4.07 -1.31
N PRO A 64 15.21 4.26 -0.96
CA PRO A 64 16.40 4.02 -1.79
C PRO A 64 16.85 2.54 -1.83
N GLY A 65 16.31 1.69 -0.96
CA GLY A 65 16.83 0.33 -0.76
C GLY A 65 18.19 0.29 -0.03
N ASN A 66 18.85 -0.86 -0.05
CA ASN A 66 20.16 -1.09 0.55
C ASN A 66 20.97 -2.16 -0.23
N GLY A 67 22.16 -2.51 0.27
CA GLY A 67 23.01 -3.52 -0.39
C GLY A 67 22.38 -4.91 -0.49
N GLY A 68 21.52 -5.30 0.44
CA GLY A 68 20.80 -6.58 0.42
C GLY A 68 19.65 -6.60 -0.58
N THR A 69 18.86 -5.54 -0.68
CA THR A 69 17.81 -5.47 -1.71
C THR A 69 18.38 -5.44 -3.12
N ALA A 70 19.62 -4.98 -3.31
CA ALA A 70 20.29 -4.99 -4.60
C ALA A 70 20.66 -6.41 -5.09
N THR A 71 20.68 -7.42 -4.20
CA THR A 71 21.04 -8.80 -4.56
C THR A 71 19.84 -9.71 -4.82
N GLU A 72 18.61 -9.22 -4.61
CA GLU A 72 17.39 -10.01 -4.76
C GLU A 72 16.93 -10.10 -6.22
N GLU A 73 16.53 -11.31 -6.64
CA GLU A 73 16.01 -11.55 -7.99
C GLU A 73 14.66 -10.84 -8.15
N LYS A 74 14.55 -9.91 -9.11
CA LYS A 74 13.42 -8.98 -9.35
C LYS A 74 13.34 -7.74 -8.45
N VAL A 75 14.38 -7.42 -7.69
CA VAL A 75 14.42 -6.16 -6.94
C VAL A 75 15.39 -5.18 -7.63
N THR A 76 15.04 -3.90 -7.65
CA THR A 76 15.93 -2.84 -8.15
C THR A 76 15.85 -1.65 -7.23
N ASN A 77 17.01 -1.23 -6.73
CA ASN A 77 17.11 0.01 -5.98
C ASN A 77 17.01 1.20 -6.93
N VAL A 78 16.23 2.19 -6.55
CA VAL A 78 16.14 3.48 -7.26
C VAL A 78 16.80 4.56 -6.42
N ALA A 79 17.51 5.48 -7.09
CA ALA A 79 18.21 6.59 -6.43
C ALA A 79 17.24 7.72 -6.01
N LEU A 80 16.17 7.37 -5.29
CA LEU A 80 15.23 8.30 -4.70
C LEU A 80 15.26 8.14 -3.18
N GLY A 81 15.29 9.27 -2.48
CA GLY A 81 15.15 9.28 -1.03
C GLY A 81 13.73 8.86 -0.63
N ASP A 82 13.59 8.23 0.53
CA ASP A 82 12.29 7.85 1.09
C ASP A 82 11.37 9.06 1.39
N SER A 83 11.98 10.24 1.57
CA SER A 83 11.31 11.51 1.82
C SER A 83 10.97 12.30 0.56
N ASP A 84 11.40 11.85 -0.63
CA ASP A 84 11.09 12.50 -1.91
C ASP A 84 9.70 12.09 -2.43
N ILE A 85 8.66 12.58 -1.79
CA ILE A 85 7.26 12.24 -2.11
C ILE A 85 6.96 12.46 -3.59
N THR A 86 7.41 13.58 -4.16
CA THR A 86 7.17 13.92 -5.56
C THR A 86 7.86 12.94 -6.49
N GLY A 87 9.13 12.63 -6.25
CA GLY A 87 9.88 11.63 -7.02
C GLY A 87 9.25 10.24 -6.92
N LEU A 88 8.83 9.83 -5.72
CA LEU A 88 8.17 8.54 -5.48
C LEU A 88 6.84 8.42 -6.23
N LEU A 89 6.02 9.47 -6.23
CA LEU A 89 4.76 9.50 -6.97
C LEU A 89 4.96 9.49 -8.48
N ASN A 90 5.95 10.22 -8.99
CA ASN A 90 6.28 10.22 -10.40
C ASN A 90 6.75 8.84 -10.85
N LEU A 91 7.66 8.22 -10.09
CA LEU A 91 8.10 6.85 -10.36
C LEU A 91 6.93 5.87 -10.34
N ALA A 92 6.05 5.98 -9.34
CA ALA A 92 4.88 5.12 -9.22
C ALA A 92 3.97 5.20 -10.46
N LYS A 93 3.75 6.41 -10.99
CA LYS A 93 2.96 6.64 -12.22
C LYS A 93 3.69 6.14 -13.47
N GLU A 94 4.95 6.53 -13.65
CA GLU A 94 5.77 6.17 -14.81
C GLU A 94 5.92 4.65 -14.96
N ARG A 95 6.12 3.95 -13.85
CA ARG A 95 6.23 2.47 -13.83
C ARG A 95 4.88 1.77 -13.74
N SER A 96 3.79 2.52 -13.62
CA SER A 96 2.44 1.97 -13.41
C SER A 96 2.42 0.94 -12.28
N VAL A 97 3.02 1.29 -11.13
CA VAL A 97 3.10 0.38 -9.99
C VAL A 97 1.70 0.07 -9.48
N ALA A 98 1.45 -1.21 -9.20
CA ALA A 98 0.16 -1.67 -8.70
C ALA A 98 -0.01 -1.40 -7.20
N LEU A 99 1.10 -1.19 -6.48
CA LEU A 99 1.10 -0.93 -5.06
C LEU A 99 2.37 -0.16 -4.65
N VAL A 100 2.20 0.79 -3.73
CA VAL A 100 3.29 1.40 -2.95
C VAL A 100 3.20 0.87 -1.52
N PHE A 101 4.27 0.27 -1.02
CA PHE A 101 4.43 -0.10 0.38
C PHE A 101 5.35 0.93 1.07
N VAL A 102 4.88 1.54 2.16
CA VAL A 102 5.67 2.54 2.88
C VAL A 102 6.17 1.95 4.20
N GLY A 103 7.48 1.76 4.31
CA GLY A 103 8.11 1.22 5.50
C GLY A 103 8.40 2.28 6.58
N PRO A 104 9.23 3.30 6.29
CA PRO A 104 9.57 4.33 7.25
C PRO A 104 8.37 5.15 7.70
N GLU A 105 8.41 5.64 8.93
CA GLU A 105 7.34 6.46 9.51
C GLU A 105 7.36 7.90 8.98
N ALA A 106 8.54 8.47 8.74
CA ALA A 106 8.68 9.86 8.30
C ALA A 106 7.91 10.19 6.99
N PRO A 107 7.96 9.37 5.93
CA PRO A 107 7.17 9.59 4.71
C PRO A 107 5.65 9.49 4.94
N LEU A 108 5.22 8.66 5.89
CA LEU A 108 3.80 8.55 6.28
C LEU A 108 3.32 9.84 6.95
N CYS A 109 4.08 10.35 7.92
CA CYS A 109 3.80 11.63 8.59
C CYS A 109 3.79 12.82 7.61
N ALA A 110 4.62 12.73 6.56
CA ALA A 110 4.69 13.72 5.49
C ALA A 110 3.55 13.59 4.46
N GLY A 111 2.64 12.62 4.60
CA GLY A 111 1.43 12.49 3.80
C GLY A 111 1.61 11.73 2.48
N LEU A 112 2.63 10.86 2.37
CA LEU A 112 2.84 10.05 1.16
C LEU A 112 1.61 9.18 0.82
N ALA A 113 0.99 8.57 1.85
CA ALA A 113 -0.21 7.75 1.65
C ALA A 113 -1.39 8.57 1.10
N ASP A 114 -1.58 9.79 1.61
CA ASP A 114 -2.61 10.71 1.14
C ASP A 114 -2.34 11.17 -0.29
N ALA A 115 -1.08 11.46 -0.62
CA ALA A 115 -0.67 11.87 -1.96
C ALA A 115 -0.83 10.74 -3.00
N CYS A 116 -0.53 9.50 -2.62
CA CYS A 116 -0.82 8.31 -3.44
C CYS A 116 -2.33 8.17 -3.69
N SER A 117 -3.15 8.31 -2.65
CA SER A 117 -4.61 8.25 -2.76
C SER A 117 -5.16 9.32 -3.72
N ALA A 118 -4.73 10.57 -3.57
CA ALA A 118 -5.10 11.66 -4.47
C ALA A 118 -4.65 11.42 -5.92
N ALA A 119 -3.55 10.69 -6.12
CA ALA A 119 -3.02 10.31 -7.42
C ALA A 119 -3.64 9.03 -8.01
N GLY A 120 -4.55 8.36 -7.29
CA GLY A 120 -5.13 7.08 -7.71
C GLY A 120 -4.15 5.90 -7.66
N VAL A 121 -3.04 6.03 -6.93
CA VAL A 121 -2.03 4.98 -6.75
C VAL A 121 -2.33 4.21 -5.46
N PRO A 122 -2.54 2.88 -5.51
CA PRO A 122 -2.76 2.09 -4.30
C PRO A 122 -1.55 2.15 -3.37
N CYS A 123 -1.78 2.45 -2.09
CA CYS A 123 -0.74 2.57 -1.08
C CYS A 123 -1.08 1.74 0.17
N PHE A 124 -0.11 0.99 0.67
CA PHE A 124 -0.17 0.31 1.95
C PHE A 124 0.66 1.08 2.98
N GLY A 125 -0.05 1.74 3.89
CA GLY A 125 0.47 2.53 4.98
C GLY A 125 -0.66 3.36 5.61
N PRO A 126 -0.54 3.77 6.88
CA PRO A 126 -1.52 4.65 7.51
C PRO A 126 -1.60 5.98 6.76
N SER A 127 -2.82 6.50 6.57
CA SER A 127 -3.02 7.91 6.24
C SER A 127 -2.60 8.78 7.43
N LYS A 128 -2.39 10.07 7.20
CA LYS A 128 -2.06 11.03 8.27
C LYS A 128 -3.18 11.21 9.32
N ALA A 129 -4.38 10.68 9.08
CA ALA A 129 -5.60 10.84 9.88
C ALA A 129 -5.66 9.97 11.15
#